data_AF-A0A7C3SA59-F1
#
_entry.id   AF-A0A7C3SA59-F1
#
_cell.length_a   1.000
_cell.length_b   1.000
_cell.length_c   1.000
_cell.angle_alpha   90.00
_cell.angle_beta   90.00
_cell.angle_gamma   90.00
#
_symmetry.space_group_name_H-M   'P 1'
#
loop_
_entity.id
_entity.type
_entity.pdbx_description
1 polymer ?
#
loop_
_entity_poly.entity_id
_entity_poly.type
_entity_poly.pdbx_seq_one_letter_code
_entity_poly.pdbx_strand_id
1 'polypeptide(L)'
;MIDGVGNRALVLGVPQLGMGYTVLTGVVSDTVGWIDFSGGWTSKKGYTAILRDFQGMLPLSLVETEPAYVLHLFEEAHQLTLQKGRALPQNYLSLRANVEKIRKDYEKPLVYTVLEPDCGEEGEWLLERSGSLLRTEFFGGWLLEREEMEPYVQAVVEASESRLILSEVQRRARIEEVYRQALAELFPEVRRLLYKRRLEEMAYVLLKLEKAEEARMALAAAIDLERPFNLFKPNPFLFELVVRSILSKIAGSEAKEEQEPSLIIRP
;
A
#
# COMPACT_ATOMS: atom_id res chain seq x y z
N MET A 1 0.25 5.76 6.83
CA MET A 1 0.48 5.53 5.39
C MET A 1 0.63 4.05 5.19
N ILE A 2 -0.04 3.51 4.18
CA ILE A 2 0.01 2.10 3.82
C ILE A 2 0.88 1.90 2.59
N ASP A 3 1.67 0.83 2.56
CA ASP A 3 2.50 0.47 1.41
C ASP A 3 1.73 -0.38 0.37
N GLY A 4 2.40 -0.67 -0.74
CA GLY A 4 1.82 -1.43 -1.85
C GLY A 4 1.48 -2.88 -1.53
N VAL A 5 1.98 -3.45 -0.42
CA VAL A 5 1.71 -4.82 0.02
C VAL A 5 0.78 -4.88 1.24
N GLY A 6 0.42 -3.72 1.80
CA GLY A 6 -0.61 -3.54 2.81
C GLY A 6 -0.11 -3.25 4.21
N ASN A 7 1.20 -2.99 4.40
CA ASN A 7 1.76 -2.69 5.71
C ASN A 7 1.65 -1.21 6.04
N ARG A 8 1.44 -0.90 7.31
CA ARG A 8 1.44 0.47 7.84
C ARG A 8 1.98 0.50 9.26
N ALA A 9 2.77 1.52 9.55
CA ALA A 9 3.22 1.84 10.89
C ALA A 9 2.18 2.70 11.61
N LEU A 10 1.88 2.36 12.87
CA LEU A 10 0.90 3.04 13.71
C LEU A 10 1.52 3.46 15.04
N VAL A 11 1.17 4.66 15.50
CA VAL A 11 1.51 5.17 16.83
C VAL A 11 0.26 5.80 17.44
N LEU A 12 -0.11 5.37 18.64
CA LEU A 12 -1.23 5.89 19.41
C LEU A 12 -0.76 6.27 20.81
N GLY A 13 -1.01 7.51 21.23
CA GLY A 13 -0.80 7.97 22.60
C GLY A 13 -2.12 8.39 23.26
N VAL A 14 -2.51 7.72 24.33
CA VAL A 14 -3.71 8.04 25.12
C VAL A 14 -3.31 8.58 26.49
N PRO A 15 -3.69 9.83 26.85
CA PRO A 15 -3.40 10.39 28.16
C PRO A 15 -4.10 9.61 29.28
N GLN A 16 -3.37 9.41 30.39
CA GLN A 16 -3.87 8.78 31.61
C GLN A 16 -3.91 9.76 32.80
N LEU A 17 -4.81 9.49 33.75
CA LEU A 17 -4.89 10.22 35.02
C LEU A 17 -3.55 10.06 35.76
N GLY A 18 -2.87 11.18 36.05
CA GLY A 18 -1.55 11.16 36.71
C GLY A 18 -0.34 11.51 35.82
N MET A 19 -0.53 12.26 34.72
CA MET A 19 0.55 12.87 33.92
C MET A 19 1.42 11.88 33.10
N GLY A 20 0.81 10.82 32.54
CA GLY A 20 1.47 9.88 31.63
C GLY A 20 0.60 9.50 30.44
N TYR A 21 1.16 8.72 29.52
CA TYR A 21 0.50 8.22 28.32
C TYR A 21 0.55 6.69 28.32
N THR A 22 -0.57 6.06 27.98
CA THR A 22 -0.53 4.72 27.40
C THR A 22 -0.18 4.88 25.93
N VAL A 23 0.89 4.24 25.49
CA VAL A 23 1.35 4.30 24.11
C VAL A 23 1.26 2.91 23.50
N LEU A 24 0.69 2.84 22.30
CA LEU A 24 0.70 1.67 21.43
C LEU A 24 1.49 2.04 20.17
N THR A 25 2.42 1.18 19.78
CA THR A 25 3.21 1.31 18.55
C THR A 25 3.24 -0.03 17.85
N GLY A 26 3.23 -0.04 16.53
CA GLY A 26 3.39 -1.31 15.81
C GLY A 26 3.32 -1.16 14.30
N VAL A 27 3.54 -2.29 13.64
CA VAL A 27 3.33 -2.46 12.21
C VAL A 27 2.19 -3.44 12.02
N VAL A 28 1.18 -3.03 11.26
CA VAL A 28 0.03 -3.86 10.93
C VAL A 28 -0.10 -4.01 9.42
N SER A 29 -0.75 -5.09 8.99
CA SER A 29 -1.02 -5.44 7.61
C SER A 29 -2.48 -5.78 7.39
N ASP A 30 -3.04 -5.31 6.27
CA ASP A 30 -4.40 -5.63 5.85
C ASP A 30 -4.57 -7.07 5.30
N THR A 31 -3.49 -7.83 5.14
CA THR A 31 -3.53 -9.24 4.69
C THR A 31 -3.16 -10.24 5.79
N VAL A 32 -2.26 -9.88 6.71
CA VAL A 32 -1.77 -10.79 7.75
C VAL A 32 -2.15 -10.39 9.18
N GLY A 33 -2.66 -9.17 9.40
CA GLY A 33 -2.93 -8.63 10.72
C GLY A 33 -1.68 -8.02 11.35
N TRP A 34 -1.36 -8.38 12.58
CA TRP A 34 -0.23 -7.79 13.30
C TRP A 34 1.10 -8.35 12.79
N ILE A 35 2.05 -7.46 12.54
CA ILE A 35 3.44 -7.81 12.18
C ILE A 35 4.33 -7.60 13.39
N ASP A 36 4.24 -6.41 13.99
CA ASP A 36 4.98 -6.06 15.21
C ASP A 36 4.11 -5.19 16.12
N PHE A 37 4.34 -5.29 17.42
CA PHE A 37 3.66 -4.47 18.41
C PHE A 37 4.49 -4.31 19.68
N SER A 38 4.49 -3.07 20.15
CA SER A 38 4.96 -2.69 21.46
C SER A 38 3.98 -1.72 22.09
N GLY A 39 3.89 -1.75 23.41
CA GLY A 39 3.02 -0.82 24.11
C GLY A 39 3.27 -0.86 25.60
N GLY A 40 2.91 0.24 26.25
CA GLY A 40 3.14 0.42 27.68
C GLY A 40 2.78 1.81 28.15
N TRP A 41 3.10 2.07 29.42
CA TRP A 41 3.02 3.41 29.98
C TRP A 41 4.32 4.17 29.73
N THR A 42 4.24 5.46 29.44
CA THR A 42 5.38 6.37 29.39
C THR A 42 5.02 7.76 29.90
N SER A 43 6.04 8.53 30.28
CA SER A 43 5.90 9.97 30.50
C SER A 43 5.61 10.71 29.20
N LYS A 44 5.14 11.96 29.30
CA LYS A 44 5.02 12.89 28.15
C LYS A 44 6.33 13.00 27.36
N LYS A 45 7.47 13.11 28.07
CA LYS A 45 8.80 13.19 27.43
C LYS A 45 9.12 11.92 26.63
N GLY A 46 8.81 10.75 27.16
CA GLY A 46 9.02 9.49 26.46
C GLY A 46 8.10 9.32 25.25
N TYR A 47 6.84 9.77 25.33
CA TYR A 47 5.95 9.79 24.17
C TYR A 47 6.49 10.67 23.03
N THR A 48 6.98 11.88 23.36
CA THR A 48 7.60 12.77 22.36
C THR A 48 8.88 12.16 21.77
N ALA A 49 9.65 11.39 22.54
CA ALA A 49 10.80 10.66 22.03
C ALA A 49 10.39 9.58 21.03
N ILE A 50 9.38 8.76 21.37
CA ILE A 50 8.83 7.73 20.47
C ILE A 50 8.38 8.33 19.14
N LEU A 51 7.65 9.45 19.15
CA LEU A 51 7.22 10.11 17.92
C LEU A 51 8.40 10.57 17.06
N ARG A 52 9.47 11.07 17.69
CA ARG A 52 10.68 11.48 16.99
C ARG A 52 11.42 10.29 16.38
N ASP A 53 11.51 9.19 17.11
CA ASP A 53 12.18 7.98 16.64
C ASP A 53 11.44 7.40 15.42
N PHE A 54 10.09 7.35 15.47
CA PHE A 54 9.27 6.97 14.32
C PHE A 54 9.46 7.89 13.12
N GLN A 55 9.47 9.20 13.33
CA GLN A 55 9.71 10.17 12.26
C GLN A 55 11.09 10.00 11.61
N GLY A 56 12.12 9.61 12.39
CA GLY A 56 13.48 9.39 11.88
C GLY A 56 13.69 8.03 11.18
N MET A 57 12.89 7.02 11.51
CA MET A 57 12.99 5.68 10.92
C MET A 57 12.21 5.54 9.61
N LEU A 58 11.15 6.32 9.43
CA LEU A 58 10.27 6.19 8.28
C LEU A 58 10.76 7.06 7.11
N PRO A 59 10.75 6.54 5.88
CA PRO A 59 11.13 7.31 4.69
C PRO A 59 10.13 8.43 4.38
N LEU A 60 8.91 8.35 4.94
CA LEU A 60 7.82 9.31 4.72
C LEU A 60 7.27 9.80 6.07
N SER A 61 6.75 11.03 6.08
CA SER A 61 6.28 11.69 7.30
C SER A 61 5.14 10.96 8.00
N LEU A 62 5.17 10.96 9.34
CA LEU A 62 4.03 10.56 10.15
C LEU A 62 2.88 11.56 9.93
N VAL A 63 1.68 11.04 9.75
CA VAL A 63 0.46 11.85 9.57
C VAL A 63 -0.40 11.74 10.82
N GLU A 64 -0.70 12.90 11.41
CA GLU A 64 -1.61 12.97 12.55
C GLU A 64 -3.07 12.75 12.11
N THR A 65 -3.80 11.95 12.89
CA THR A 65 -5.20 11.62 12.64
C THR A 65 -5.96 11.39 13.95
N GLU A 66 -7.27 11.14 13.86
CA GLU A 66 -8.12 10.85 15.01
C GLU A 66 -7.57 9.63 15.78
N PRO A 67 -7.29 9.75 17.10
CA PRO A 67 -6.80 8.64 17.91
C PRO A 67 -7.69 7.40 17.86
N ALA A 68 -9.01 7.60 17.80
CA ALA A 68 -9.99 6.54 17.70
C ALA A 68 -9.84 5.72 16.41
N TYR A 69 -9.43 6.35 15.30
CA TYR A 69 -9.17 5.65 14.05
C TYR A 69 -7.89 4.83 14.11
N VAL A 70 -6.83 5.35 14.73
CA VAL A 70 -5.60 4.56 14.95
C VAL A 70 -5.91 3.32 15.79
N LEU A 71 -6.73 3.46 16.83
CA LEU A 71 -7.20 2.33 17.63
C LEU A 71 -8.03 1.35 16.78
N HIS A 72 -8.94 1.84 15.94
CA HIS A 72 -9.71 1.01 15.01
C HIS A 72 -8.81 0.17 14.10
N LEU A 73 -7.73 0.74 13.55
CA LEU A 73 -6.78 0.00 12.70
C LEU A 73 -6.01 -1.08 13.48
N PHE A 74 -5.67 -0.83 14.76
CA PHE A 74 -5.11 -1.88 15.64
C PHE A 74 -6.13 -3.00 15.89
N GLU A 75 -7.40 -2.66 16.11
CA GLU A 75 -8.49 -3.63 16.32
C GLU A 75 -8.75 -4.48 15.07
N GLU A 76 -8.84 -3.88 13.88
CA GLU A 76 -8.98 -4.60 12.61
C GLU A 76 -7.85 -5.61 12.45
N ALA A 77 -6.61 -5.18 12.68
CA ALA A 77 -5.46 -6.03 12.56
C ALA A 77 -5.46 -7.14 13.62
N HIS A 78 -5.97 -6.88 14.84
CA HIS A 78 -6.11 -7.89 15.89
C HIS A 78 -7.12 -8.97 15.48
N GLN A 79 -8.28 -8.57 14.94
CA GLN A 79 -9.29 -9.50 14.42
C GLN A 79 -8.73 -10.34 13.28
N LEU A 80 -8.01 -9.74 12.35
CA LEU A 80 -7.38 -10.45 11.24
C LEU A 80 -6.33 -11.45 11.72
N THR A 81 -5.52 -11.08 12.72
CA THR A 81 -4.52 -11.97 13.33
C THR A 81 -5.18 -13.23 13.92
N LEU A 82 -6.29 -13.06 14.63
CA LEU A 82 -7.08 -14.17 15.18
C LEU A 82 -7.69 -15.04 14.08
N GLN A 83 -8.30 -14.43 13.06
CA GLN A 83 -8.89 -15.16 11.92
C GLN A 83 -7.85 -15.99 11.16
N LYS A 84 -6.60 -15.53 11.11
CA LYS A 84 -5.47 -16.24 10.51
C LYS A 84 -4.81 -17.26 11.45
N GLY A 85 -5.31 -17.44 12.67
CA GLY A 85 -4.77 -18.37 13.66
C GLY A 85 -3.36 -18.01 14.14
N ARG A 86 -2.96 -16.74 14.02
CA ARG A 86 -1.63 -16.27 14.42
C ARG A 86 -1.61 -15.89 15.90
N ALA A 87 -0.44 -15.99 16.52
CA ALA A 87 -0.27 -15.60 17.92
C ALA A 87 -0.45 -14.09 18.11
N LEU A 88 -1.23 -13.71 19.12
CA LEU A 88 -1.40 -12.31 19.53
C LEU A 88 -0.26 -11.87 20.46
N PRO A 89 0.14 -10.58 20.43
CA PRO A 89 1.10 -10.08 21.40
C PRO A 89 0.55 -10.06 22.82
N GLN A 90 1.37 -10.53 23.75
CA GLN A 90 0.97 -10.81 25.13
C GLN A 90 0.51 -9.57 25.90
N ASN A 91 0.99 -8.38 25.55
CA ASN A 91 0.70 -7.12 26.25
C ASN A 91 -0.46 -6.31 25.65
N TYR A 92 -1.02 -6.67 24.48
CA TYR A 92 -2.12 -5.88 23.90
C TYR A 92 -3.38 -5.94 24.77
N LEU A 93 -3.76 -7.14 25.23
CA LEU A 93 -4.99 -7.35 25.98
C LEU A 93 -5.01 -6.56 27.31
N SER A 94 -3.85 -6.45 27.98
CA SER A 94 -3.74 -5.67 29.22
C SER A 94 -3.80 -4.16 28.98
N LEU A 95 -3.31 -3.69 27.83
CA LEU A 95 -3.33 -2.29 27.45
C LEU A 95 -4.67 -1.83 26.86
N ARG A 96 -5.47 -2.76 26.32
CA ARG A 96 -6.77 -2.47 25.72
C ARG A 96 -7.69 -1.68 26.65
N ALA A 97 -7.77 -2.06 27.92
CA ALA A 97 -8.60 -1.38 28.91
C ALA A 97 -8.25 0.12 29.06
N ASN A 98 -6.99 0.50 28.83
CA ASN A 98 -6.52 1.87 28.96
C ASN A 98 -6.87 2.76 27.76
N VAL A 99 -7.22 2.14 26.62
CA VAL A 99 -7.54 2.82 25.35
C VAL A 99 -8.99 2.66 24.93
N GLU A 100 -9.75 1.75 25.56
CA GLU A 100 -11.16 1.47 25.22
C GLU A 100 -12.05 2.73 25.26
N LYS A 101 -11.74 3.70 26.13
CA LYS A 101 -12.52 4.96 26.26
C LYS A 101 -12.53 5.83 25.00
N ILE A 102 -11.54 5.69 24.12
CA ILE A 102 -11.47 6.46 22.86
C ILE A 102 -12.00 5.66 21.67
N ARG A 103 -12.55 4.46 21.89
CA ARG A 103 -13.03 3.60 20.83
C ARG A 103 -14.21 4.22 20.10
N LYS A 104 -14.21 4.05 18.78
CA LYS A 104 -15.29 4.44 17.87
C LYS A 104 -15.35 3.44 16.73
N ASP A 105 -16.56 3.12 16.29
CA ASP A 105 -16.78 2.29 15.12
C ASP A 105 -16.79 3.15 13.86
N TYR A 106 -16.18 2.64 12.79
CA TYR A 106 -16.09 3.29 11.50
C TYR A 106 -16.77 2.41 10.44
N GLU A 107 -17.87 2.88 9.87
CA GLU A 107 -18.57 2.19 8.78
C GLU A 107 -17.89 2.39 7.43
N LYS A 108 -17.18 3.52 7.27
CA LYS A 108 -16.49 3.92 6.04
C LYS A 108 -15.08 4.44 6.35
N PRO A 109 -14.14 4.33 5.41
CA PRO A 109 -12.82 4.96 5.50
C PRO A 109 -12.91 6.47 5.76
N LEU A 110 -11.93 7.02 6.49
CA LEU A 110 -11.92 8.43 6.90
C LEU A 110 -11.97 9.42 5.74
N VAL A 111 -11.45 9.08 4.56
CA VAL A 111 -11.46 9.98 3.40
C VAL A 111 -12.87 10.49 3.08
N TYR A 112 -13.89 9.65 3.25
CA TYR A 112 -15.28 10.02 2.97
C TYR A 112 -15.88 11.00 3.97
N THR A 113 -15.20 11.29 5.07
CA THR A 113 -15.62 12.33 6.03
C THR A 113 -15.16 13.74 5.62
N VAL A 114 -14.20 13.83 4.70
CA VAL A 114 -13.54 15.08 4.30
C VAL A 114 -13.52 15.33 2.80
N LEU A 115 -13.76 14.30 1.98
CA LEU A 115 -13.74 14.38 0.54
C LEU A 115 -14.91 13.59 -0.06
N GLU A 116 -15.71 14.28 -0.86
CA GLU A 116 -16.79 13.65 -1.61
C GLU A 116 -16.24 13.06 -2.93
N PRO A 117 -16.67 11.83 -3.29
CA PRO A 117 -16.42 11.25 -4.59
C PRO A 117 -16.86 12.14 -5.74
N ASP A 118 -15.96 12.38 -6.69
CA ASP A 118 -16.31 12.98 -7.97
C ASP A 118 -16.66 11.86 -8.96
N CYS A 119 -17.93 11.79 -9.34
CA CYS A 119 -18.45 10.80 -10.27
C CYS A 119 -18.77 11.39 -11.66
N GLY A 120 -18.41 12.66 -11.91
CA GLY A 120 -18.64 13.36 -13.17
C GLY A 120 -17.44 13.29 -14.12
N GLU A 121 -17.43 14.19 -15.12
CA GLU A 121 -16.32 14.31 -16.09
C GLU A 121 -14.97 14.58 -15.41
N GLU A 122 -14.96 15.39 -14.36
CA GLU A 122 -13.75 15.69 -13.60
C GLU A 122 -13.23 14.45 -12.86
N GLY A 123 -14.11 13.64 -12.28
CA GLY A 123 -13.78 12.32 -11.72
C GLY A 123 -13.15 11.37 -12.74
N GLU A 124 -13.69 11.31 -13.97
CA GLU A 124 -13.10 10.50 -15.04
C GLU A 124 -11.71 11.00 -15.43
N TRP A 125 -11.52 12.32 -15.55
CA TRP A 125 -10.22 12.92 -15.85
C TRP A 125 -9.17 12.65 -14.75
N LEU A 126 -9.58 12.70 -13.47
CA LEU A 126 -8.73 12.32 -12.34
C LEU A 126 -8.35 10.84 -12.37
N LEU A 127 -9.31 9.96 -12.70
CA LEU A 127 -9.08 8.53 -12.84
C LEU A 127 -8.06 8.24 -13.95
N GLU A 128 -8.19 8.86 -15.12
CA GLU A 128 -7.24 8.68 -16.24
C GLU A 128 -5.80 9.04 -15.87
N ARG A 129 -5.62 10.03 -15.00
CA ARG A 129 -4.31 10.47 -14.51
C ARG A 129 -3.78 9.69 -13.31
N SER A 130 -4.60 8.84 -12.70
CA SER A 130 -4.25 8.14 -11.45
C SER A 130 -3.00 7.25 -11.55
N GLY A 131 -2.66 6.72 -12.73
CA GLY A 131 -1.41 5.97 -12.94
C GLY A 131 -0.15 6.81 -12.62
N SER A 132 -0.21 8.13 -12.81
CA SER A 132 0.91 9.03 -12.49
C SER A 132 1.24 9.10 -10.99
N LEU A 133 0.31 8.70 -10.11
CA LEU A 133 0.56 8.63 -8.66
C LEU A 133 1.76 7.76 -8.32
N LEU A 134 2.01 6.68 -9.07
CA LEU A 134 3.14 5.78 -8.87
C LEU A 134 4.50 6.44 -9.12
N ARG A 135 4.54 7.62 -9.75
CA ARG A 135 5.76 8.40 -9.97
C ARG A 135 6.03 9.40 -8.84
N THR A 136 5.10 9.54 -7.90
CA THR A 136 5.26 10.40 -6.73
C THR A 136 6.04 9.70 -5.62
N GLU A 137 6.60 10.46 -4.69
CA GLU A 137 7.30 9.93 -3.52
C GLU A 137 6.41 9.05 -2.63
N PHE A 138 5.10 9.31 -2.58
CA PHE A 138 4.14 8.61 -1.71
C PHE A 138 3.83 7.18 -2.15
N PHE A 139 3.96 6.91 -3.46
CA PHE A 139 3.77 5.58 -4.04
C PHE A 139 5.08 5.02 -4.62
N GLY A 140 6.22 5.66 -4.33
CA GLY A 140 7.52 5.27 -4.85
C GLY A 140 7.89 3.83 -4.47
N GLY A 141 7.51 3.36 -3.29
CA GLY A 141 7.74 1.99 -2.83
C GLY A 141 6.65 0.98 -3.21
N TRP A 142 5.61 1.37 -3.94
CA TRP A 142 4.52 0.46 -4.30
C TRP A 142 4.95 -0.43 -5.47
N LEU A 143 5.16 -1.71 -5.16
CA LEU A 143 5.48 -2.76 -6.11
C LEU A 143 4.75 -4.04 -5.68
N LEU A 144 4.49 -4.93 -6.64
CA LEU A 144 3.96 -6.27 -6.38
C LEU A 144 5.06 -7.21 -5.89
N GLU A 145 4.66 -8.23 -5.13
CA GLU A 145 5.56 -9.26 -4.58
C GLU A 145 6.30 -10.00 -5.68
N ARG A 146 7.54 -10.41 -5.41
CA ARG A 146 8.45 -10.91 -6.46
C ARG A 146 7.93 -12.18 -7.12
N GLU A 147 7.48 -13.12 -6.31
CA GLU A 147 7.19 -14.49 -6.69
C GLU A 147 5.97 -14.58 -7.62
N GLU A 148 5.00 -13.68 -7.44
CA GLU A 148 3.79 -13.64 -8.28
C GLU A 148 4.07 -13.09 -9.69
N MET A 149 5.15 -12.33 -9.86
CA MET A 149 5.43 -11.59 -11.11
C MET A 149 6.29 -12.35 -12.11
N GLU A 150 6.99 -13.40 -11.67
CA GLU A 150 7.99 -14.11 -12.46
C GLU A 150 7.49 -14.58 -13.84
N PRO A 151 6.29 -15.19 -13.96
CA PRO A 151 5.80 -15.64 -15.27
C PRO A 151 5.62 -14.50 -16.28
N TYR A 152 5.21 -13.32 -15.79
CA TYR A 152 4.97 -12.15 -16.63
C TYR A 152 6.27 -11.42 -16.99
N VAL A 153 7.24 -11.40 -16.07
CA VAL A 153 8.59 -10.91 -16.35
C VAL A 153 9.19 -11.70 -17.51
N GLN A 154 9.14 -13.03 -17.43
CA GLN A 154 9.64 -13.90 -18.50
C GLN A 154 8.89 -13.65 -19.82
N ALA A 155 7.56 -13.57 -19.79
CA ALA A 155 6.76 -13.33 -20.99
C ALA A 155 7.05 -11.96 -21.66
N VAL A 156 7.32 -10.92 -20.87
CA VAL A 156 7.74 -9.61 -21.40
C VAL A 156 9.12 -9.70 -22.03
N VAL A 157 10.09 -10.34 -21.38
CA VAL A 157 11.45 -10.54 -21.93
C VAL A 157 11.38 -11.29 -23.25
N GLU A 158 10.66 -12.43 -23.30
CA GLU A 158 10.48 -13.24 -24.52
C GLU A 158 9.78 -12.46 -25.64
N ALA A 159 8.71 -11.72 -25.32
CA ALA A 159 8.03 -10.86 -26.29
C ALA A 159 8.97 -9.78 -26.83
N SER A 160 9.92 -9.33 -26.01
CA SER A 160 10.88 -8.31 -26.37
C SER A 160 12.05 -8.88 -27.21
N GLU A 161 12.57 -10.05 -26.88
CA GLU A 161 13.74 -10.64 -27.54
C GLU A 161 13.38 -11.47 -28.79
N SER A 162 12.08 -11.63 -29.07
CA SER A 162 11.57 -12.44 -30.17
C SER A 162 12.28 -12.13 -31.49
N ARG A 163 13.14 -13.06 -31.93
CA ARG A 163 13.93 -13.02 -33.18
C ARG A 163 13.11 -13.23 -34.46
N LEU A 164 11.80 -13.43 -34.34
CA LEU A 164 10.89 -13.42 -35.48
C LEU A 164 10.82 -11.99 -36.03
N ILE A 165 10.78 -11.83 -37.35
CA ILE A 165 10.67 -10.52 -38.05
C ILE A 165 9.30 -9.89 -37.72
N LEU A 166 9.14 -9.39 -36.50
CA LEU A 166 7.98 -8.64 -36.05
C LEU A 166 8.28 -7.16 -36.19
N SER A 167 7.28 -6.39 -36.59
CA SER A 167 7.38 -4.94 -36.53
C SER A 167 7.38 -4.48 -35.06
N GLU A 168 7.98 -3.32 -34.77
CA GLU A 168 7.95 -2.69 -33.44
C GLU A 168 6.52 -2.55 -32.88
N VAL A 169 5.53 -2.36 -33.75
CA VAL A 169 4.11 -2.29 -33.39
C VAL A 169 3.59 -3.63 -32.89
N GLN A 170 3.93 -4.74 -33.55
CA GLN A 170 3.52 -6.09 -33.14
C GLN A 170 4.20 -6.50 -31.83
N ARG A 171 5.47 -6.12 -31.63
CA ARG A 171 6.20 -6.35 -30.38
C ARG A 171 5.52 -5.62 -29.22
N ARG A 172 5.19 -4.34 -29.38
CA ARG A 172 4.48 -3.54 -28.36
C ARG A 172 3.11 -4.12 -28.03
N ALA A 173 2.32 -4.51 -29.03
CA ALA A 173 1.02 -5.12 -28.82
C ALA A 173 1.11 -6.41 -28.01
N ARG A 174 2.12 -7.25 -28.25
CA ARG A 174 2.34 -8.48 -27.48
C ARG A 174 2.72 -8.19 -26.03
N ILE A 175 3.56 -7.20 -25.78
CA ILE A 175 3.93 -6.78 -24.41
C ILE A 175 2.70 -6.24 -23.67
N GLU A 176 1.89 -5.40 -24.33
CA GLU A 176 0.67 -4.86 -23.74
C GLU A 176 -0.33 -5.95 -23.38
N GLU A 177 -0.45 -6.99 -24.20
CA GLU A 177 -1.29 -8.16 -23.91
C GLU A 177 -0.81 -8.89 -22.64
N VAL A 178 0.50 -9.05 -22.46
CA VAL A 178 1.07 -9.63 -21.22
C VAL A 178 0.69 -8.79 -20.00
N TYR A 179 0.73 -7.45 -20.11
CA TYR A 179 0.31 -6.59 -19.00
C TYR A 179 -1.17 -6.72 -18.68
N ARG A 180 -2.04 -6.80 -19.68
CA ARG A 180 -3.49 -6.99 -19.47
C ARG A 180 -3.80 -8.35 -18.84
N GLN A 181 -3.13 -9.40 -19.31
CA GLN A 181 -3.24 -10.73 -18.72
C GLN A 181 -2.80 -10.73 -17.25
N ALA A 182 -1.62 -10.17 -16.97
CA ALA A 182 -1.10 -10.03 -15.61
C ALA A 182 -2.08 -9.27 -14.71
N LEU A 183 -2.62 -8.16 -15.20
CA LEU A 183 -3.60 -7.37 -14.45
C LEU A 183 -4.86 -8.18 -14.11
N ALA A 184 -5.40 -8.96 -15.05
CA ALA A 184 -6.60 -9.76 -14.84
C ALA A 184 -6.40 -10.89 -13.81
N GLU A 185 -5.25 -11.58 -13.91
CA GLU A 185 -4.92 -12.71 -13.04
C GLU A 185 -4.47 -12.27 -11.64
N LEU A 186 -3.67 -11.21 -11.56
CA LEU A 186 -3.12 -10.73 -10.29
C LEU A 186 -4.15 -9.98 -9.46
N PHE A 187 -5.16 -9.37 -10.08
CA PHE A 187 -6.17 -8.57 -9.40
C PHE A 187 -7.59 -9.16 -9.52
N PRO A 188 -7.84 -10.34 -8.90
CA PRO A 188 -9.20 -10.79 -8.68
C PRO A 188 -9.95 -9.82 -7.76
N GLU A 189 -11.27 -9.96 -7.67
CA GLU A 189 -12.14 -9.03 -6.93
C GLU A 189 -11.64 -8.76 -5.50
N VAL A 190 -11.29 -9.80 -4.77
CA VAL A 190 -10.77 -9.68 -3.40
C VAL A 190 -9.54 -8.76 -3.33
N ARG A 191 -8.59 -8.89 -4.26
CA ARG A 191 -7.39 -8.03 -4.28
C ARG A 191 -7.71 -6.62 -4.75
N ARG A 192 -8.62 -6.44 -5.71
CA ARG A 192 -9.08 -5.10 -6.12
C ARG A 192 -9.71 -4.34 -4.95
N LEU A 193 -10.55 -5.00 -4.16
CA LEU A 193 -11.17 -4.40 -2.99
C LEU A 193 -10.16 -4.10 -1.87
N LEU A 194 -9.09 -4.88 -1.75
CA LEU A 194 -7.96 -4.52 -0.88
C LEU A 194 -7.28 -3.23 -1.37
N TYR A 195 -6.92 -3.15 -2.66
CA TYR A 195 -6.30 -1.93 -3.21
C TYR A 195 -7.22 -0.71 -3.16
N LYS A 196 -8.54 -0.89 -3.30
CA LYS A 196 -9.54 0.15 -3.02
C LYS A 196 -9.35 0.72 -1.62
N ARG A 197 -9.35 -0.14 -0.59
CA ARG A 197 -9.12 0.29 0.80
C ARG A 197 -7.77 0.99 1.00
N ARG A 198 -6.70 0.49 0.38
CA ARG A 198 -5.36 1.11 0.47
C ARG A 198 -5.37 2.51 -0.15
N LEU A 199 -5.97 2.67 -1.33
CA LEU A 199 -6.08 3.95 -2.02
C LEU A 199 -6.98 4.94 -1.27
N GLU A 200 -8.06 4.47 -0.63
CA GLU A 200 -8.90 5.30 0.25
C GLU A 200 -8.10 5.82 1.46
N GLU A 201 -7.29 4.96 2.09
CA GLU A 201 -6.39 5.39 3.18
C GLU A 201 -5.34 6.39 2.68
N MET A 202 -4.73 6.13 1.52
CA MET A 202 -3.75 7.03 0.92
C MET A 202 -4.36 8.38 0.53
N ALA A 203 -5.59 8.40 0.01
CA ALA A 203 -6.29 9.65 -0.29
C ALA A 203 -6.46 10.51 0.96
N TYR A 204 -6.86 9.91 2.09
CA TYR A 204 -6.93 10.63 3.37
C TYR A 204 -5.56 11.16 3.83
N VAL A 205 -4.52 10.33 3.74
CA VAL A 205 -3.14 10.71 4.08
C VAL A 205 -2.66 11.87 3.22
N LEU A 206 -2.91 11.84 1.91
CA LEU A 206 -2.53 12.90 0.97
C LEU A 206 -3.22 14.22 1.29
N LEU A 207 -4.51 14.20 1.67
CA LEU A 207 -5.21 15.41 2.13
C LEU A 207 -4.55 16.03 3.37
N LYS A 208 -4.13 15.20 4.33
CA LYS A 208 -3.41 15.67 5.52
C LYS A 208 -2.03 16.22 5.22
N LEU A 209 -1.44 15.84 4.08
CA LEU A 209 -0.18 16.35 3.57
C LEU A 209 -0.38 17.51 2.57
N GLU A 210 -1.60 18.06 2.49
CA GLU A 210 -1.96 19.18 1.59
C GLU A 210 -1.77 18.85 0.10
N LYS A 211 -1.87 17.56 -0.26
CA LYS A 211 -1.78 17.02 -1.62
C LYS A 211 -3.16 16.72 -2.18
N ALA A 212 -3.97 17.77 -2.34
CA ALA A 212 -5.39 17.63 -2.67
C ALA A 212 -5.66 17.00 -4.04
N GLU A 213 -4.87 17.32 -5.06
CA GLU A 213 -5.03 16.76 -6.40
C GLU A 213 -4.71 15.26 -6.39
N GLU A 214 -3.58 14.87 -5.78
CA GLU A 214 -3.18 13.47 -5.63
C GLU A 214 -4.18 12.67 -4.80
N ALA A 215 -4.74 13.27 -3.75
CA ALA A 215 -5.79 12.65 -2.96
C ALA A 215 -7.04 12.35 -3.79
N ARG A 216 -7.47 13.30 -4.63
CA ARG A 216 -8.61 13.13 -5.53
C ARG A 216 -8.35 12.06 -6.59
N MET A 217 -7.15 12.03 -7.16
CA MET A 217 -6.75 10.96 -8.09
C MET A 217 -6.76 9.59 -7.42
N ALA A 218 -6.26 9.47 -6.18
CA ALA A 218 -6.24 8.22 -5.44
C ALA A 218 -7.66 7.74 -5.11
N LEU A 219 -8.55 8.66 -4.70
CA LEU A 219 -9.95 8.33 -4.44
C LEU A 219 -10.70 7.93 -5.71
N ALA A 220 -10.50 8.64 -6.83
CA ALA A 220 -11.07 8.29 -8.13
C ALA A 220 -10.66 6.88 -8.58
N ALA A 221 -9.37 6.56 -8.44
CA ALA A 221 -8.87 5.21 -8.69
C ALA A 221 -9.52 4.16 -7.77
N ALA A 222 -9.67 4.46 -6.48
CA ALA A 222 -10.29 3.54 -5.52
C ALA A 222 -11.74 3.21 -5.85
N ILE A 223 -12.54 4.21 -6.23
CA ILE A 223 -13.96 4.03 -6.58
C ILE A 223 -14.11 3.14 -7.81
N ASP A 224 -13.25 3.34 -8.81
CA ASP A 224 -13.28 2.53 -10.03
C ASP A 224 -12.99 1.04 -9.76
N LEU A 225 -12.22 0.71 -8.71
CA LEU A 225 -11.92 -0.69 -8.32
C LEU A 225 -13.11 -1.47 -7.77
N GLU A 226 -14.20 -0.79 -7.40
CA GLU A 226 -15.46 -1.44 -7.01
C GLU A 226 -16.23 -1.96 -8.24
N ARG A 227 -15.94 -1.41 -9.42
CA ARG A 227 -16.59 -1.83 -10.65
C ARG A 227 -16.08 -3.21 -11.08
N PRO A 228 -16.90 -3.99 -11.79
CA PRO A 228 -16.44 -5.22 -12.43
C PRO A 228 -15.23 -4.93 -13.33
N PHE A 229 -14.26 -5.83 -13.29
CA PHE A 229 -13.02 -5.67 -14.04
C PHE A 229 -13.28 -5.55 -15.55
N ASN A 230 -12.65 -4.55 -16.18
CA ASN A 230 -12.76 -4.29 -17.61
C ASN A 230 -11.38 -4.36 -18.27
N LEU A 231 -11.18 -5.36 -19.13
CA LEU A 231 -9.92 -5.57 -19.87
C LEU A 231 -9.61 -4.45 -20.88
N PHE A 232 -10.64 -3.82 -21.44
CA PHE A 232 -10.48 -2.80 -22.49
C PHE A 232 -10.23 -1.40 -21.91
N LYS A 233 -10.76 -1.12 -20.72
CA LYS A 233 -10.52 0.11 -19.98
C LYS A 233 -10.13 -0.27 -18.55
N PRO A 234 -8.90 -0.77 -18.34
CA PRO A 234 -8.43 -1.14 -17.01
C PRO A 234 -8.27 0.10 -16.13
N ASN A 235 -8.33 -0.11 -14.82
CA ASN A 235 -8.00 0.92 -13.85
C ASN A 235 -6.55 1.42 -14.08
N PRO A 236 -6.33 2.72 -14.40
CA PRO A 236 -5.00 3.20 -14.79
C PRO A 236 -3.95 3.06 -13.69
N PHE A 237 -4.34 3.19 -12.42
CA PHE A 237 -3.43 2.99 -11.29
C PHE A 237 -2.93 1.54 -11.22
N LEU A 238 -3.83 0.54 -11.26
CA LEU A 238 -3.40 -0.86 -11.20
C LEU A 238 -2.61 -1.28 -12.44
N PHE A 239 -2.99 -0.80 -13.62
CA PHE A 239 -2.26 -1.09 -14.85
C PHE A 239 -0.80 -0.60 -14.75
N GLU A 240 -0.61 0.66 -14.35
CA GLU A 240 0.73 1.21 -14.16
C GLU A 240 1.49 0.49 -13.03
N LEU A 241 0.81 0.04 -11.97
CA LEU A 241 1.45 -0.74 -10.89
C LEU A 241 2.01 -2.06 -11.42
N VAL A 242 1.28 -2.76 -12.29
CA VAL A 242 1.74 -4.00 -12.95
C VAL A 242 2.94 -3.71 -13.84
N VAL A 243 2.82 -2.73 -14.74
CA VAL A 243 3.90 -2.35 -15.66
C VAL A 243 5.17 -2.01 -14.89
N ARG A 244 5.05 -1.13 -13.89
CA ARG A 244 6.18 -0.71 -13.06
C ARG A 244 6.80 -1.87 -12.28
N SER A 245 5.98 -2.76 -11.73
CA SER A 245 6.47 -3.93 -10.97
C SER A 245 7.27 -4.87 -11.86
N ILE A 246 6.80 -5.14 -13.09
CA ILE A 246 7.51 -5.99 -14.05
C ILE A 246 8.83 -5.34 -14.47
N LEU A 247 8.79 -4.08 -14.91
CA LEU A 247 9.98 -3.36 -15.37
C LEU A 247 11.04 -3.22 -14.27
N SER A 248 10.62 -2.98 -13.03
CA SER A 248 11.54 -2.91 -11.88
C SER A 248 12.24 -4.25 -11.61
N LYS A 249 11.63 -5.39 -11.94
CA LYS A 249 12.26 -6.71 -11.80
C LYS A 249 13.27 -6.95 -12.90
N ILE A 250 12.92 -6.65 -14.15
CA ILE A 250 13.81 -6.79 -15.31
C ILE A 250 15.10 -6.00 -15.07
N ALA A 251 14.98 -4.71 -14.74
CA ALA A 251 16.14 -3.84 -14.46
C ALA A 251 16.99 -4.34 -13.27
N GLY A 252 16.34 -4.93 -12.25
CA GLY A 252 17.03 -5.49 -11.09
C GLY A 252 17.74 -6.83 -11.36
N SER A 253 17.32 -7.57 -12.39
CA SER A 253 17.99 -8.81 -12.84
C SER A 253 19.21 -8.49 -13.70
N GLU A 254 19.08 -7.57 -14.67
CA GLU A 254 20.20 -7.10 -15.50
C GLU A 254 21.36 -6.55 -14.65
N ALA A 255 21.06 -5.72 -13.64
CA ALA A 255 22.06 -5.16 -12.74
C ALA A 255 22.78 -6.21 -11.88
N LYS A 256 22.18 -7.38 -11.65
CA LYS A 256 22.82 -8.49 -10.92
C LYS A 256 23.72 -9.32 -11.85
N GLU A 257 23.28 -9.58 -13.07
CA GLU A 257 24.08 -10.31 -14.07
C GLU A 257 25.35 -9.52 -14.48
N GLU A 258 25.27 -8.19 -14.58
CA GLU A 258 26.44 -7.34 -14.83
C GLU A 258 27.47 -7.35 -13.67
N GLN A 259 27.03 -7.65 -12.44
CA GLN A 259 27.90 -7.73 -11.26
C GLN A 259 28.53 -9.11 -11.06
N GLU A 260 28.06 -10.14 -11.78
CA GLU A 260 28.63 -11.50 -11.78
C GLU A 260 29.29 -11.87 -13.14
N PRO A 261 30.33 -11.15 -13.63
CA PRO A 261 31.08 -11.65 -14.76
C PRO A 261 31.93 -12.86 -14.35
N SER A 262 31.43 -14.04 -14.73
CA SER A 262 32.10 -15.34 -14.91
C SER A 262 33.53 -15.49 -14.38
N LEU A 263 33.67 -16.09 -13.19
CA LEU A 263 34.89 -16.79 -12.75
C LEU A 263 35.09 -18.08 -13.57
N ILE A 264 35.34 -17.95 -14.88
CA ILE A 264 35.88 -19.06 -15.67
C ILE A 264 37.41 -18.90 -15.66
N ILE A 265 38.04 -19.38 -14.61
CA ILE A 265 39.47 -19.72 -14.65
C ILE A 265 39.56 -21.02 -15.45
N ARG A 266 40.00 -20.95 -16.71
CA ARG A 266 40.36 -22.16 -17.47
C ARG A 266 41.68 -22.72 -16.92
N PRO A 267 41.80 -24.06 -16.76
CA PRO A 267 42.99 -24.71 -16.21
C PRO A 267 44.21 -24.60 -17.12
#